data_AF-A0A539DJ29-F1
#
_entry.id   AF-A0A539DJ29-F1
#
_cell.length_a   1.000
_cell.length_b   1.000
_cell.length_c   1.000
_cell.angle_alpha   90.00
_cell.angle_beta   90.00
_cell.angle_gamma   90.00
#
_symmetry.space_group_name_H-M   'P 1'
#
loop_
_entity.id
_entity.type
_entity.pdbx_description
1 polymer ?
#
loop_
_entity_poly.entity_id
_entity_poly.type
_entity_poly.pdbx_seq_one_letter_code
_entity_poly.pdbx_strand_id
1 'polypeptide(L)'
;MGLGFFVLVAGAQFAGPDFKVPLIFLALLYLLHTTGELFLSPVGLSMITKLSAARVVGLMMGVWFLSSSLAHILAAIIAQRTSQDTVAGQVVDPAGQLQSYVTVFTQVGIAGLVAGVILLALSPFIKKWMADVH
;
A
#
# COMPACT_ATOMS: atom_id res chain seq x y z
N MET A 1 0.71 0.47 -6.39
CA MET A 1 0.75 -0.20 -5.06
C MET A 1 0.17 -1.61 -5.08
N GLY A 2 -1.13 -1.79 -5.34
CA GLY A 2 -1.76 -3.12 -5.31
C GLY A 2 -1.08 -4.19 -6.18
N LEU A 3 -0.62 -3.82 -7.37
CA LEU A 3 0.15 -4.71 -8.28
C LEU A 3 1.44 -5.25 -7.64
N GLY A 4 2.11 -4.50 -6.76
CA GLY A 4 3.32 -4.96 -6.07
C GLY A 4 3.06 -6.13 -5.13
N PHE A 5 1.90 -6.14 -4.46
CA PHE A 5 1.49 -7.27 -3.61
C PHE A 5 1.15 -8.52 -4.42
N PHE A 6 0.55 -8.36 -5.60
CA PHE A 6 0.32 -9.49 -6.51
C PHE A 6 1.62 -10.10 -7.05
N VAL A 7 2.67 -9.30 -7.24
CA VAL A 7 4.01 -9.81 -7.60
C VAL A 7 4.57 -10.72 -6.50
N LEU A 8 4.33 -10.43 -5.21
CA LEU A 8 4.74 -11.32 -4.12
C LEU A 8 3.92 -12.61 -4.07
N VAL A 9 2.61 -12.53 -4.33
CA VAL A 9 1.74 -13.71 -4.40
C VAL A 9 2.19 -14.63 -5.56
N ALA A 10 2.52 -14.07 -6.72
CA ALA A 10 3.10 -14.82 -7.83
C ALA A 10 4.48 -15.40 -7.46
N GLY A 11 5.31 -14.62 -6.77
CA GLY A 11 6.62 -15.07 -6.28
C GLY A 11 6.56 -16.23 -5.30
N ALA A 12 5.51 -16.31 -4.49
CA ALA A 12 5.29 -17.43 -3.56
C ALA A 12 5.10 -18.78 -4.27
N GLN A 13 4.65 -18.79 -5.53
CA GLN A 13 4.55 -20.02 -6.33
C GLN A 13 5.92 -20.54 -6.79
N PHE A 14 6.95 -19.70 -6.76
CA PHE A 14 8.34 -20.06 -7.07
C PHE A 14 9.17 -20.32 -5.80
N ALA A 15 8.52 -20.51 -4.64
CA ALA A 15 9.20 -20.88 -3.42
C ALA A 15 9.82 -22.28 -3.57
N GLY A 16 11.11 -22.41 -3.22
CA GLY A 16 11.81 -23.69 -3.24
C GLY A 16 11.33 -24.65 -2.13
N PRO A 17 11.91 -25.86 -2.04
CA PRO A 17 11.59 -26.84 -0.99
C PRO A 17 11.77 -26.31 0.45
N ASP A 18 12.61 -25.29 0.62
CA ASP A 18 12.86 -24.60 1.88
C ASP A 18 11.86 -23.47 2.18
N PHE A 19 10.78 -23.33 1.39
CA PHE A 19 9.78 -22.26 1.50
C PHE A 19 10.33 -20.83 1.34
N LYS A 20 11.51 -20.69 0.71
CA LYS A 20 12.16 -19.41 0.43
C LYS A 20 11.77 -18.89 -0.95
N VAL A 21 11.29 -17.65 -1.00
CA VAL A 21 10.94 -16.94 -2.24
C VAL A 21 12.19 -16.26 -2.84
N PRO A 22 12.41 -16.33 -4.16
CA PRO A 22 13.53 -15.66 -4.82
C PRO A 22 13.55 -14.14 -4.59
N LEU A 23 14.74 -13.57 -4.34
CA LEU A 23 14.94 -12.15 -4.02
C LEU A 23 14.44 -11.20 -5.13
N ILE A 24 14.40 -11.66 -6.39
CA ILE A 24 13.93 -10.87 -7.53
C ILE A 24 12.49 -10.36 -7.34
N PHE A 25 11.62 -11.12 -6.67
CA PHE A 25 10.24 -10.69 -6.41
C PHE A 25 10.17 -9.55 -5.39
N LEU A 26 11.08 -9.52 -4.41
CA LEU A 26 11.23 -8.38 -3.51
C LEU A 26 11.75 -7.15 -4.26
N ALA A 27 12.74 -7.31 -5.14
CA ALA A 27 13.23 -6.20 -5.96
C ALA A 27 12.12 -5.59 -6.83
N LEU A 28 11.30 -6.43 -7.46
CA LEU A 28 10.14 -5.99 -8.25
C LEU A 28 9.06 -5.33 -7.40
N LEU A 29 8.76 -5.87 -6.21
CA LEU A 29 7.85 -5.23 -5.25
C LEU A 29 8.30 -3.80 -4.97
N TYR A 30 9.56 -3.61 -4.55
CA TYR A 30 10.10 -2.30 -4.20
C TYR A 30 10.07 -1.36 -5.40
N LEU A 31 10.39 -1.84 -6.60
CA LEU A 31 10.28 -1.05 -7.82
C LEU A 31 8.84 -0.54 -8.03
N LEU A 32 7.85 -1.44 -8.00
CA LEU A 32 6.45 -1.07 -8.20
C LEU A 32 5.89 -0.16 -7.11
N HIS A 33 6.33 -0.34 -5.86
CA HIS A 33 5.93 0.51 -4.74
C HIS A 33 6.52 1.91 -4.88
N THR A 34 7.84 2.02 -5.01
CA THR A 34 8.53 3.31 -5.12
C THR A 34 8.06 4.10 -6.33
N THR A 35 7.84 3.46 -7.48
CA THR A 35 7.26 4.13 -8.66
C THR A 35 5.88 4.70 -8.36
N GLY A 36 5.03 3.97 -7.64
CA GLY A 36 3.74 4.50 -7.22
C GLY A 36 3.87 5.69 -6.26
N GLU A 37 4.84 5.67 -5.35
CA GLU A 37 5.02 6.72 -4.34
C GLU A 37 5.53 8.00 -4.99
N LEU A 38 6.38 7.85 -6.01
CA LEU A 38 6.90 8.95 -6.80
C LEU A 38 5.79 9.72 -7.54
N PHE A 39 4.71 9.04 -7.97
CA PHE A 39 3.56 9.72 -8.56
C PHE A 39 2.64 10.34 -7.52
N LEU A 40 2.49 9.71 -6.34
CA LEU A 40 1.53 10.18 -5.33
C LEU A 40 2.06 11.38 -4.54
N SER A 41 3.33 11.37 -4.15
CA SER A 41 3.91 12.37 -3.24
C SER A 41 3.91 13.81 -3.77
N PRO A 42 4.34 14.11 -5.02
CA PRO A 42 4.33 15.48 -5.53
C PRO A 42 2.90 15.96 -5.87
N VAL A 43 2.04 15.06 -6.37
CA VAL A 43 0.66 15.40 -6.74
C VAL A 43 -0.19 15.67 -5.49
N GLY A 44 -0.09 14.82 -4.47
CA GLY A 44 -0.84 14.98 -3.23
C GLY A 44 -0.53 16.28 -2.51
N LEU A 45 0.76 16.60 -2.35
CA LEU A 45 1.17 17.84 -1.69
C LEU A 45 0.78 19.09 -2.48
N SER A 46 0.87 19.05 -3.81
CA SER A 46 0.47 20.17 -4.68
C SER A 46 -1.04 20.40 -4.62
N MET A 47 -1.86 19.35 -4.60
CA MET A 47 -3.31 19.49 -4.55
C MET A 47 -3.80 20.08 -3.24
N ILE A 48 -3.18 19.69 -2.11
CA ILE A 48 -3.56 20.19 -0.80
C ILE A 48 -3.30 21.70 -0.69
N THR A 49 -2.21 22.18 -1.24
CA THR A 49 -1.91 23.62 -1.21
C THR A 49 -2.81 24.41 -2.17
N LYS A 50 -3.11 23.87 -3.36
CA LYS A 50 -3.96 24.54 -4.37
C LYS A 50 -5.45 24.60 -4.00
N LEU A 51 -5.99 23.55 -3.38
CA LEU A 51 -7.42 23.45 -3.08
C LEU A 51 -7.80 24.03 -1.71
N SER A 52 -6.80 24.39 -0.89
CA SER A 52 -7.01 24.97 0.44
C SER A 52 -7.20 26.48 0.37
N ALA A 53 -8.12 27.02 1.17
CA ALA A 53 -8.19 28.46 1.38
C ALA A 53 -6.91 28.97 2.05
N ALA A 54 -6.37 30.11 1.61
CA ALA A 54 -5.08 30.65 2.04
C ALA A 54 -4.89 30.72 3.57
N ARG A 55 -5.98 30.93 4.32
CA ARG A 55 -6.00 31.00 5.79
C ARG A 55 -5.86 29.67 6.51
N VAL A 56 -6.05 28.52 5.86
CA VAL A 56 -6.03 27.18 6.48
C VAL A 56 -5.03 26.21 5.84
N VAL A 57 -4.13 26.68 4.98
CA VAL A 57 -3.12 25.82 4.32
C VAL A 57 -2.29 25.03 5.36
N GLY A 58 -1.87 25.68 6.46
CA GLY A 58 -1.14 25.00 7.53
C GLY A 58 -1.94 23.89 8.23
N LEU A 59 -3.25 24.08 8.42
CA LEU A 59 -4.14 23.06 8.98
C LEU A 59 -4.28 21.87 8.01
N MET A 60 -4.45 22.15 6.71
CA MET A 60 -4.62 21.12 5.69
C MET A 60 -3.34 20.29 5.48
N MET A 61 -2.16 20.90 5.64
CA MET A 61 -0.89 20.16 5.73
C MET A 61 -0.83 19.29 6.98
N GLY A 62 -1.36 19.76 8.13
CA GLY A 62 -1.52 18.94 9.33
C GLY A 62 -2.42 17.71 9.07
N VAL A 63 -3.53 17.89 8.35
CA VAL A 63 -4.44 16.80 7.97
C VAL A 63 -3.74 15.79 7.05
N TRP A 64 -2.91 16.25 6.10
CA TRP A 64 -2.10 15.37 5.24
C TRP A 64 -1.20 14.45 6.07
N PHE A 65 -0.39 15.02 6.97
CA PHE A 65 0.51 14.23 7.80
C PHE A 65 -0.23 13.34 8.79
N LEU A 66 -1.35 13.80 9.34
CA LEU A 66 -2.20 12.99 10.22
C LEU A 66 -2.78 11.78 9.47
N SER A 67 -3.26 11.98 8.24
CA SER A 67 -3.75 10.90 7.38
C SER A 67 -2.65 9.87 7.11
N SER A 68 -1.42 10.31 6.81
CA SER A 68 -0.28 9.42 6.61
C SER A 68 0.09 8.63 7.86
N SER A 69 0.06 9.28 9.04
CA SER A 69 0.29 8.61 10.33
C SER A 69 -0.75 7.51 10.59
N LEU A 70 -2.03 7.80 10.37
CA LEU A 70 -3.11 6.81 10.50
C LEU A 70 -2.93 5.65 9.52
N ALA A 71 -2.50 5.91 8.29
CA ALA A 71 -2.21 4.87 7.31
C ALA A 71 -1.06 3.94 7.79
N HIS A 72 -0.02 4.49 8.42
CA HIS A 72 1.06 3.68 9.01
C HIS A 72 0.58 2.84 10.20
N ILE A 73 -0.31 3.36 11.05
CA ILE A 73 -0.90 2.60 12.15
C ILE A 73 -1.74 1.43 11.62
N LEU A 74 -2.57 1.67 10.59
CA LEU A 74 -3.34 0.62 9.94
C LEU A 74 -2.41 -0.43 9.29
N ALA A 75 -1.33 -0.01 8.64
CA ALA A 75 -0.33 -0.91 8.08
C ALA A 75 0.34 -1.77 9.16
N ALA A 76 0.61 -1.21 10.34
CA ALA A 76 1.16 -1.96 11.47
C ALA A 76 0.17 -3.02 11.99
N ILE A 77 -1.12 -2.69 12.09
CA ILE A 77 -2.16 -3.66 12.48
C ILE A 77 -2.26 -4.79 11.46
N ILE A 78 -2.19 -4.47 10.17
CA ILE A 78 -2.19 -5.48 9.10
C ILE A 78 -0.93 -6.36 9.19
N ALA A 79 0.24 -5.78 9.44
CA ALA A 79 1.49 -6.52 9.60
C ALA A 79 1.46 -7.50 10.80
N GLN A 80 0.79 -7.13 11.90
CA GLN A 80 0.57 -8.03 13.05
C GLN A 80 -0.33 -9.22 12.69
N ARG A 81 -1.22 -9.10 11.71
CA ARG A 81 -2.01 -10.24 11.21
C ARG A 81 -1.16 -11.24 10.42
N THR A 82 0.01 -10.81 9.96
CA THR A 82 0.96 -11.65 9.22
C THR A 82 1.94 -12.39 10.13
N SER A 83 2.10 -11.96 11.39
CA SER A 83 2.94 -12.66 12.37
C SER A 83 2.21 -13.87 12.95
N GLN A 84 2.74 -15.07 12.71
CA GLN A 84 2.38 -16.27 13.47
C GLN A 84 3.32 -16.43 14.67
N ASP A 85 2.83 -17.13 15.70
CA ASP A 85 3.58 -17.43 16.92
C ASP A 85 4.93 -18.06 16.59
N THR A 86 5.99 -17.31 16.85
CA THR A 86 7.37 -17.75 16.68
C THR A 86 7.87 -18.21 18.05
N VAL A 87 8.08 -19.50 18.24
CA VAL A 87 8.70 -20.02 19.48
C VAL A 87 10.22 -20.01 19.29
N ALA A 88 10.93 -19.25 20.12
CA ALA A 88 12.40 -19.15 20.12
C ALA A 88 13.05 -18.71 18.78
N GLY A 89 12.37 -17.86 17.99
CA GLY A 89 12.93 -17.35 16.73
C GLY A 89 12.90 -18.33 15.56
N GLN A 90 12.27 -19.51 15.74
CA GLN A 90 12.05 -20.49 14.68
C GLN A 90 10.58 -20.51 14.28
N VAL A 91 10.35 -20.53 12.97
CA VAL A 91 9.01 -20.68 12.39
C VAL A 91 8.54 -22.09 12.71
N VAL A 92 7.51 -22.22 13.55
CA VAL A 92 6.98 -23.51 14.01
C VAL A 92 6.43 -24.35 12.83
N ASP A 93 6.01 -23.68 11.75
CA ASP A 93 5.60 -24.28 10.48
C ASP A 93 5.92 -23.35 9.27
N PRO A 94 7.01 -23.59 8.53
CA PRO A 94 7.38 -22.81 7.34
C PRO A 94 6.31 -22.82 6.24
N ALA A 95 5.51 -23.90 6.14
CA ALA A 95 4.42 -23.99 5.16
C ALA A 95 3.24 -23.09 5.58
N GLY A 96 2.84 -23.15 6.86
CA GLY A 96 1.80 -22.28 7.44
C GLY A 96 2.16 -20.80 7.37
N GLN A 97 3.44 -20.45 7.52
CA GLN A 97 3.90 -19.07 7.43
C GLN A 97 3.81 -18.51 6.00
N LEU A 98 4.25 -19.28 4.99
CA LEU A 98 4.12 -18.89 3.59
C LEU A 98 2.64 -18.69 3.20
N GLN A 99 1.76 -19.57 3.68
CA GLN A 99 0.32 -19.44 3.44
C GLN A 99 -0.29 -18.20 4.12
N SER A 100 0.15 -17.87 5.33
CA SER A 100 -0.23 -16.62 6.01
C SER A 100 0.21 -15.38 5.21
N TYR A 101 1.47 -15.35 4.75
CA TYR A 101 1.98 -14.27 3.89
C TYR A 101 1.17 -14.11 2.60
N VAL A 102 0.91 -15.21 1.89
CA VAL A 102 0.12 -15.21 0.65
C VAL A 102 -1.29 -14.70 0.90
N THR A 103 -1.93 -15.13 2.00
CA THR A 103 -3.29 -14.73 2.34
C THR A 103 -3.37 -13.22 2.63
N VAL A 104 -2.50 -12.70 3.49
CA VAL A 104 -2.52 -11.28 3.85
C VAL A 104 -2.13 -10.40 2.64
N PHE A 105 -1.10 -10.77 1.88
CA PHE A 105 -0.72 -10.00 0.68
C PHE A 105 -1.80 -10.02 -0.40
N THR A 106 -2.53 -11.12 -0.55
CA THR A 106 -3.69 -11.18 -1.47
C THR A 106 -4.80 -10.24 -1.00
N GLN A 107 -5.14 -10.24 0.29
CA GLN A 107 -6.17 -9.36 0.84
C GLN A 107 -5.80 -7.87 0.67
N VAL A 108 -4.56 -7.49 0.99
CA VAL A 108 -4.07 -6.12 0.82
C VAL A 108 -3.99 -5.74 -0.67
N GLY A 109 -3.56 -6.66 -1.53
CA GLY A 109 -3.52 -6.47 -2.98
C GLY A 109 -4.90 -6.20 -3.58
N ILE A 110 -5.90 -7.00 -3.21
CA ILE A 110 -7.30 -6.81 -3.62
C ILE A 110 -7.85 -5.48 -3.07
N ALA A 111 -7.63 -5.17 -1.79
CA ALA A 111 -8.09 -3.92 -1.20
C ALA A 111 -7.50 -2.70 -1.92
N GLY A 112 -6.20 -2.73 -2.23
CA GLY A 112 -5.54 -1.68 -3.01
C GLY A 112 -6.05 -1.56 -4.45
N LEU A 113 -6.38 -2.68 -5.09
CA LEU A 113 -6.95 -2.70 -6.44
C LEU A 113 -8.38 -2.12 -6.44
N VAL A 114 -9.22 -2.53 -5.49
CA VAL A 114 -10.59 -2.01 -5.31
C VAL A 114 -10.56 -0.51 -5.04
N ALA A 115 -9.69 -0.05 -4.13
CA ALA A 115 -9.52 1.39 -3.87
C ALA A 115 -9.10 2.17 -5.13
N GLY A 116 -8.17 1.61 -5.93
CA GLY A 116 -7.76 2.20 -7.20
C GLY A 116 -8.89 2.30 -8.22
N VAL A 117 -9.69 1.23 -8.37
CA VAL A 117 -10.85 1.21 -9.27
C VAL A 117 -11.92 2.21 -8.83
N ILE A 118 -12.22 2.28 -7.52
CA ILE A 118 -13.16 3.26 -6.96
C ILE A 118 -12.67 4.68 -7.26
N LEU A 119 -11.38 4.96 -7.07
CA LEU A 119 -10.81 6.29 -7.34
C LEU A 119 -10.88 6.65 -8.82
N LEU A 120 -10.66 5.69 -9.72
CA LEU A 120 -10.84 5.89 -11.17
C LEU A 120 -12.31 6.15 -11.53
N ALA A 121 -13.25 5.43 -10.93
CA ALA A 121 -14.68 5.65 -11.12
C ALA A 121 -15.15 7.02 -10.59
N LEU A 122 -14.55 7.51 -9.50
CA LEU A 122 -14.81 8.84 -8.94
C LEU A 122 -14.06 9.96 -9.66
N SER A 123 -13.01 9.65 -10.41
CA SER A 123 -12.20 10.63 -11.17
C SER A 123 -13.03 11.63 -12.00
N PRO A 124 -14.03 11.25 -12.80
CA PRO A 124 -14.82 12.22 -13.57
C PRO A 124 -15.62 13.19 -12.68
N PHE A 125 -16.09 12.74 -11.51
CA PHE A 125 -16.81 13.59 -10.56
C PHE A 125 -15.87 14.57 -9.86
N ILE A 126 -14.71 14.10 -9.41
CA ILE A 126 -13.69 14.93 -8.76
C ILE A 126 -13.22 16.03 -9.73
N LYS A 127 -12.95 15.68 -11.00
CA LYS A 127 -12.57 16.65 -12.03
C LYS A 127 -13.65 17.70 -12.28
N LYS A 128 -14.93 17.31 -12.26
CA LYS A 128 -16.06 18.24 -12.41
C LYS A 128 -16.11 19.26 -11.26
N TRP A 129 -15.77 18.86 -10.03
CA TRP A 129 -15.75 19.76 -8.87
C TRP A 129 -14.50 20.63 -8.78
N MET A 130 -13.42 20.23 -9.46
CA MET A 130 -12.18 21.00 -9.55
C MET A 130 -12.16 22.03 -10.69
N ALA A 131 -13.16 22.05 -11.58
CA ALA A 131 -13.16 22.83 -12.81
C ALA A 131 -13.11 24.36 -12.62
N ASP A 132 -13.29 24.87 -11.39
CA ASP A 132 -13.24 26.31 -11.07
C ASP A 132 -11.88 26.77 -10.50
N VAL A 133 -10.89 25.89 -10.40
CA VAL A 133 -9.55 26.22 -9.88
C VAL A 133 -8.52 25.98 -10.99
N HIS A 134 -8.21 27.05 -11.73
CA HIS A 134 -7.07 27.13 -12.65
C HIS A 134 -5.79 27.52 -11.89
#